data_AF-A0A935SRY9-F1
#
_entry.id   AF-A0A935SRY9-F1
#
_cell.length_a   1.000
_cell.length_b   1.000
_cell.length_c   1.000
_cell.angle_alpha   90.00
_cell.angle_beta   90.00
_cell.angle_gamma   90.00
#
_symmetry.space_group_name_H-M   'P 1'
#
loop_
_entity.id
_entity.type
_entity.pdbx_description
1 polymer ?
#
loop_
_entity_poly.entity_id
_entity_poly.type
_entity_poly.pdbx_seq_one_letter_code
_entity_poly.pdbx_strand_id
1 'polypeptide(L)'
;MSGLLSNASNAETLRRVINARSRINQLKQDAYDAPQQLKKLNQIHAGRLEFRSQLEHEVGELGVQIQGLNVIEINELETGRQNAQKRIQEVSQQIGSRQLAIGSYQKQKKVLEKELASIAAQNTVSAALWFRKQLLERAGLFIAGLLETYEEEARSSIEDEITRILEEVAHRPYKCKIESNFSIDLTFADGRSVPRSGGENQLLSLLFIGALIQFAGSRMNETRFILKPGTIAPLILDAPFGQLDPYYQRDVAFHIPKLTHQVVLLVSSSQGNEGVLKALEPFVGAEYVLVSENRENMGNRGVTELTLNGTSYVTSLFEQPKTMTRIERIR
;
A
#
# COMPACT_ATOMS: atom_id res chain seq x y z
N MET A 1 43.08 -58.93 -61.82
CA MET A 1 43.18 -59.77 -60.60
C MET A 1 42.43 -61.10 -60.69
N SER A 2 41.91 -61.53 -61.86
CA SER A 2 41.35 -62.88 -62.01
C SER A 2 42.41 -63.99 -62.12
N GLY A 3 43.66 -63.66 -62.47
CA GLY A 3 44.77 -64.63 -62.59
C GLY A 3 45.39 -65.08 -61.25
N LEU A 4 45.18 -64.35 -60.15
CA LEU A 4 45.72 -64.74 -58.82
C LEU A 4 44.88 -65.84 -58.14
N LEU A 5 43.62 -66.00 -58.54
CA LEU A 5 42.74 -67.09 -58.09
C LEU A 5 42.95 -68.38 -58.88
N SER A 6 43.44 -68.31 -60.14
CA SER A 6 43.68 -69.50 -60.98
C SER A 6 45.02 -70.20 -60.68
N ASN A 7 45.98 -69.53 -60.03
CA ASN A 7 47.32 -70.07 -59.74
C ASN A 7 47.55 -70.43 -58.26
N ALA A 8 46.50 -70.50 -57.44
CA ALA A 8 46.62 -70.89 -56.03
C ALA A 8 46.57 -72.42 -55.88
N SER A 9 47.72 -73.07 -55.64
CA SER A 9 47.86 -74.54 -55.64
C SER A 9 47.49 -75.25 -54.32
N ASN A 10 46.98 -74.56 -53.30
CA ASN A 10 46.56 -75.19 -52.04
C ASN A 10 45.42 -74.41 -51.34
N ALA A 11 44.54 -75.08 -50.59
CA ALA A 11 43.32 -74.48 -50.03
C ALA A 11 43.58 -73.28 -49.10
N GLU A 12 44.73 -73.26 -48.42
CA GLU A 12 45.12 -72.19 -47.51
C GLU A 12 45.50 -70.88 -48.24
N THR A 13 46.18 -70.96 -49.39
CA THR A 13 46.53 -69.75 -50.18
C THR A 13 45.28 -69.12 -50.79
N LEU A 14 44.32 -69.94 -51.22
CA LEU A 14 43.03 -69.49 -51.73
C LEU A 14 42.21 -68.75 -50.65
N ARG A 15 42.20 -69.26 -49.41
CA ARG A 15 41.57 -68.59 -48.24
C ARG A 15 42.25 -67.26 -47.92
N ARG A 16 43.58 -67.18 -47.99
CA ARG A 16 44.33 -65.90 -47.80
C ARG A 16 43.99 -64.88 -48.88
N VAL A 17 43.86 -65.30 -50.14
CA VAL A 17 43.47 -64.43 -51.27
C VAL A 17 42.03 -63.93 -51.12
N ILE A 18 41.09 -64.79 -50.68
CA ILE A 18 39.71 -64.39 -50.39
C ILE A 18 39.66 -63.38 -49.22
N ASN A 19 40.38 -63.63 -48.13
CA ASN A 19 40.45 -62.71 -46.99
C ASN A 19 41.08 -61.37 -47.39
N ALA A 20 42.17 -61.38 -48.18
CA ALA A 20 42.79 -60.17 -48.69
C ALA A 20 41.83 -59.39 -49.61
N ARG A 21 41.08 -60.07 -50.48
CA ARG A 21 40.06 -59.46 -51.33
C ARG A 21 38.91 -58.87 -50.52
N SER A 22 38.41 -59.59 -49.52
CA SER A 22 37.40 -59.08 -48.59
C SER A 22 37.88 -57.82 -47.89
N ARG A 23 39.13 -57.82 -47.42
CA ARG A 23 39.74 -56.68 -46.74
C ARG A 23 39.98 -55.50 -47.67
N ILE A 24 40.36 -55.73 -48.93
CA ILE A 24 40.50 -54.68 -49.95
C ILE A 24 39.13 -54.09 -50.32
N ASN A 25 38.09 -54.92 -50.44
CA ASN A 25 36.74 -54.44 -50.72
C ASN A 25 36.21 -53.62 -49.54
N GLN A 26 36.46 -54.06 -48.31
CA GLN A 26 36.12 -53.32 -47.10
C GLN A 26 36.87 -51.99 -47.04
N LEU A 27 38.18 -51.96 -47.30
CA LEU A 27 38.96 -50.72 -47.38
C LEU A 27 38.47 -49.77 -48.48
N LYS A 28 38.01 -50.29 -49.63
CA LYS A 28 37.42 -49.46 -50.69
C LYS A 28 36.08 -48.87 -50.26
N GLN A 29 35.26 -49.65 -49.57
CA GLN A 29 33.98 -49.20 -49.02
C GLN A 29 34.22 -48.14 -47.93
N ASP A 30 35.13 -48.41 -47.00
CA ASP A 30 35.53 -47.47 -45.95
C ASP A 30 36.09 -46.17 -46.54
N ALA A 31 36.92 -46.25 -47.59
CA ALA A 31 37.45 -45.07 -48.28
C ALA A 31 36.37 -44.28 -49.03
N TYR A 32 35.32 -44.95 -49.53
CA TYR A 32 34.17 -44.32 -50.18
C TYR A 32 33.25 -43.63 -49.16
N ASP A 33 33.05 -44.24 -47.99
CA ASP A 33 32.16 -43.75 -46.93
C ASP A 33 32.84 -42.71 -46.01
N ALA A 34 34.18 -42.73 -45.91
CA ALA A 34 34.97 -41.85 -45.03
C ALA A 34 34.69 -40.34 -45.22
N PRO A 35 34.58 -39.78 -46.44
CA PRO A 35 34.28 -38.35 -46.61
C PRO A 35 32.91 -37.95 -46.05
N GLN A 36 31.89 -38.80 -46.20
CA GLN A 36 30.56 -38.54 -45.64
C GLN A 36 30.56 -38.66 -44.12
N GLN A 37 31.25 -39.65 -43.57
CA GLN A 37 31.43 -39.80 -42.12
C GLN A 37 32.18 -38.60 -41.53
N LEU A 38 33.26 -38.14 -42.18
CA LEU A 38 34.01 -36.96 -41.77
C LEU A 38 33.15 -35.70 -41.82
N LYS A 39 32.33 -35.53 -42.87
CA LYS A 39 31.38 -34.41 -42.97
C LYS A 39 30.36 -34.41 -41.83
N LYS A 40 29.80 -35.59 -41.50
CA LYS A 40 28.86 -35.75 -40.38
C LYS A 40 29.52 -35.44 -39.03
N LEU A 41 30.75 -35.92 -38.81
CA LEU A 41 31.52 -35.63 -37.60
C LEU A 41 31.86 -34.14 -37.47
N ASN A 42 32.22 -33.48 -38.57
CA ASN A 42 32.50 -32.03 -38.57
C ASN A 42 31.24 -31.21 -38.27
N GLN A 43 30.07 -31.61 -38.77
CA GLN A 43 28.80 -30.96 -38.43
C GLN A 43 28.45 -31.11 -36.94
N ILE A 44 28.63 -32.31 -36.38
CA ILE A 44 28.44 -32.56 -34.95
C ILE A 44 29.44 -31.73 -34.13
N HIS A 45 30.69 -31.65 -34.57
CA HIS A 45 31.73 -30.86 -33.90
C HIS A 45 31.42 -29.37 -33.93
N ALA A 46 30.95 -28.84 -35.07
CA ALA A 46 30.53 -27.44 -35.19
C ALA A 46 29.35 -27.12 -34.25
N GLY A 47 28.30 -27.96 -34.22
CA GLY A 47 27.18 -27.77 -33.30
C GLY A 47 27.59 -27.84 -31.83
N ARG A 48 28.56 -28.70 -31.48
CA ARG A 48 29.12 -28.76 -30.12
C ARG A 48 29.93 -27.52 -29.77
N LEU A 49 30.66 -26.94 -30.72
CA LEU A 49 31.40 -25.68 -30.52
C LEU A 49 30.45 -24.50 -30.29
N GLU A 50 29.38 -24.41 -31.07
CA GLU A 50 28.35 -23.37 -30.89
C GLU A 50 27.68 -23.50 -29.52
N PHE A 51 27.28 -24.72 -29.13
CA PHE A 51 26.68 -24.95 -27.81
C PHE A 51 27.65 -24.63 -26.66
N ARG A 52 28.94 -24.96 -26.80
CA ARG A 52 29.96 -24.58 -25.83
C ARG A 52 30.08 -23.06 -25.72
N SER A 53 30.08 -22.35 -26.85
CA SER A 53 30.15 -20.88 -26.87
C SER A 53 28.94 -20.25 -26.18
N GLN A 54 27.74 -20.82 -26.32
CA GLN A 54 26.53 -20.36 -25.63
C GLN A 54 26.67 -20.53 -24.11
N LEU A 55 27.12 -21.71 -23.66
CA LEU A 55 27.36 -21.98 -22.24
C LEU A 55 28.45 -21.07 -21.66
N GLU A 56 29.54 -20.82 -22.39
CA GLU A 56 30.60 -19.89 -21.97
C GLU A 56 30.07 -18.47 -21.81
N HIS A 57 29.17 -18.04 -22.69
CA HIS A 57 28.50 -16.74 -22.59
C HIS A 57 27.59 -16.66 -21.37
N GLU A 58 26.74 -17.67 -21.16
CA GLU A 58 25.83 -17.76 -20.02
C GLU A 58 26.59 -17.79 -18.69
N VAL A 59 27.71 -18.52 -18.62
CA VAL A 59 28.61 -18.51 -17.46
C VAL A 59 29.19 -17.11 -17.21
N GLY A 60 29.56 -16.39 -18.29
CA GLY A 60 30.02 -15.00 -18.18
C GLY A 60 28.96 -14.06 -17.64
N GLU A 61 27.73 -14.13 -18.17
CA GLU A 61 26.59 -13.32 -17.71
C GLU A 61 26.25 -13.61 -16.24
N LEU A 62 26.18 -14.88 -15.87
CA LEU A 62 25.97 -15.30 -14.48
C LEU A 62 27.10 -14.82 -13.56
N GLY A 63 28.35 -14.83 -14.05
CA GLY A 63 29.51 -14.31 -13.33
C GLY A 63 29.39 -12.80 -13.01
N VAL A 64 28.93 -12.01 -13.97
CA VAL A 64 28.68 -10.56 -13.78
C VAL A 64 27.52 -10.34 -12.81
N GLN A 65 26.43 -11.11 -12.93
CA GLN A 65 25.29 -11.03 -12.00
C GLN A 65 25.71 -11.35 -10.56
N ILE A 66 26.56 -12.38 -10.35
CA ILE A 66 27.08 -12.74 -9.03
C ILE A 66 27.99 -11.64 -8.46
N GLN A 67 28.85 -11.02 -9.28
CA GLN A 67 29.69 -9.90 -8.83
C GLN A 67 28.88 -8.66 -8.46
N GLY A 68 27.73 -8.44 -9.10
CA GLY A 68 26.81 -7.36 -8.77
C GLY A 68 25.99 -7.57 -7.49
N LEU A 69 25.98 -8.79 -6.92
CA LEU A 69 25.31 -9.04 -5.65
C LEU A 69 26.16 -8.51 -4.50
N ASN A 70 25.63 -7.54 -3.77
CA ASN A 70 26.23 -7.07 -2.52
C ASN A 70 26.02 -8.13 -1.42
N VAL A 71 26.90 -9.12 -1.35
CA VAL A 71 26.85 -10.23 -0.38
C VAL A 71 26.80 -9.74 1.08
N ILE A 72 27.34 -8.55 1.35
CA ILE A 72 27.29 -7.90 2.67
C ILE A 72 25.85 -7.51 3.00
N GLU A 73 25.16 -6.82 2.08
CA GLU A 73 23.77 -6.41 2.25
C GLU A 73 22.82 -7.61 2.39
N ILE A 74 23.03 -8.69 1.63
CA ILE A 74 22.25 -9.93 1.76
C ILE A 74 22.44 -10.56 3.15
N ASN A 75 23.67 -10.63 3.65
CA ASN A 75 23.96 -11.16 4.99
C ASN A 75 23.40 -10.27 6.10
N GLU A 76 23.44 -8.95 5.94
CA GLU A 76 22.83 -8.01 6.88
C GLU A 76 21.30 -8.17 6.92
N LEU A 77 20.65 -8.26 5.76
CA LEU A 77 19.21 -8.51 5.65
C LEU A 77 18.82 -9.87 6.24
N GLU A 78 19.59 -10.92 5.98
CA GLU A 78 19.33 -12.25 6.54
C GLU A 78 19.55 -12.29 8.07
N THR A 79 20.58 -11.61 8.56
CA THR A 79 20.80 -11.42 10.00
C THR A 79 19.65 -10.64 10.63
N GLY A 80 19.19 -9.58 9.98
CA GLY A 80 18.01 -8.81 10.37
C GLY A 80 16.74 -9.67 10.45
N ARG A 81 16.51 -10.50 9.43
CA ARG A 81 15.39 -11.45 9.38
C ARG A 81 15.46 -12.46 10.53
N GLN A 82 16.62 -13.04 10.80
CA GLN A 82 16.80 -14.01 11.90
C GLN A 82 16.58 -13.36 13.27
N ASN A 83 17.06 -12.13 13.47
CA ASN A 83 16.84 -11.40 14.72
C ASN A 83 15.35 -11.05 14.90
N ALA A 84 14.68 -10.59 13.84
CA ALA A 84 13.24 -10.35 13.86
C ALA A 84 12.46 -11.64 14.19
N GLN A 85 12.85 -12.78 13.59
CA GLN A 85 12.21 -14.08 13.86
C GLN A 85 12.39 -14.53 15.31
N LYS A 86 13.58 -14.39 15.88
CA LYS A 86 13.83 -14.68 17.31
C LYS A 86 12.96 -13.80 18.20
N ARG A 87 12.87 -12.51 17.89
CA ARG A 87 12.04 -11.56 18.66
C ARG A 87 10.55 -11.89 18.58
N ILE A 88 10.06 -12.32 17.42
CA ILE A 88 8.67 -12.82 17.26
C ILE A 88 8.43 -14.03 18.17
N GLN A 89 9.37 -14.99 18.21
CA GLN A 89 9.25 -16.17 19.08
C GLN A 89 9.23 -15.81 20.56
N GLU A 90 10.14 -14.95 21.00
CA GLU A 90 10.20 -14.46 22.39
C GLU A 90 8.90 -13.75 22.80
N VAL A 91 8.40 -12.83 21.95
CA VAL A 91 7.14 -12.12 22.21
C VAL A 91 5.96 -13.09 22.24
N SER A 92 5.92 -14.07 21.33
CA SER A 92 4.86 -15.09 21.31
C SER A 92 4.85 -15.93 22.59
N GLN A 93 6.02 -16.30 23.11
CA GLN A 93 6.15 -17.02 24.37
C GLN A 93 5.70 -16.16 25.56
N GLN A 94 6.04 -14.87 25.57
CA GLN A 94 5.58 -13.92 26.59
C GLN A 94 4.06 -13.73 26.55
N ILE A 95 3.45 -13.69 25.36
CA ILE A 95 2.00 -13.65 25.21
C ILE A 95 1.38 -14.90 25.84
N GLY A 96 1.89 -16.09 25.51
CA GLY A 96 1.40 -17.35 26.06
C GLY A 96 1.49 -17.42 27.59
N SER A 97 2.62 -17.02 28.18
CA SER A 97 2.79 -17.02 29.64
C SER A 97 1.87 -16.02 30.34
N ARG A 98 1.70 -14.82 29.77
CA ARG A 98 0.74 -13.82 30.26
C ARG A 98 -0.71 -14.31 30.17
N GLN A 99 -1.07 -15.00 29.09
CA GLN A 99 -2.42 -15.55 28.93
C GLN A 99 -2.73 -16.61 30.00
N LEU A 100 -1.76 -17.47 30.32
CA LEU A 100 -1.90 -18.45 31.41
C LEU A 100 -2.05 -17.77 32.78
N ALA A 101 -1.25 -16.72 33.03
CA ALA A 101 -1.34 -15.94 34.27
C ALA A 101 -2.70 -15.22 34.38
N ILE A 102 -3.22 -14.64 33.29
CA ILE A 102 -4.57 -14.06 33.25
C ILE A 102 -5.61 -15.11 33.63
N GLY A 103 -5.52 -16.32 33.05
CA GLY A 103 -6.43 -17.42 33.38
C GLY A 103 -6.37 -17.86 34.84
N SER A 104 -5.19 -17.90 35.45
CA SER A 104 -5.04 -18.24 36.87
C SER A 104 -5.58 -17.14 37.79
N TYR A 105 -5.28 -15.87 37.50
CA TYR A 105 -5.80 -14.72 38.26
C TYR A 105 -7.31 -14.59 38.14
N GLN A 106 -7.91 -14.89 36.98
CA GLN A 106 -9.37 -14.94 36.83
C GLN A 106 -10.01 -16.01 37.70
N LYS A 107 -9.39 -17.19 37.81
CA LYS A 107 -9.89 -18.25 38.71
C LYS A 107 -9.78 -17.83 40.18
N GLN A 108 -8.65 -17.25 40.58
CA GLN A 108 -8.46 -16.74 41.95
C GLN A 108 -9.47 -15.63 42.28
N LYS A 109 -9.68 -14.68 41.36
CA LYS A 109 -10.70 -13.63 41.47
C LYS A 109 -12.08 -14.21 41.72
N LYS A 110 -12.50 -15.23 40.95
CA LYS A 110 -13.80 -15.89 41.14
C LYS A 110 -13.95 -16.57 42.51
N VAL A 111 -12.87 -17.12 43.06
CA VAL A 111 -12.88 -17.70 44.42
C VAL A 111 -13.07 -16.60 45.46
N LEU A 112 -12.24 -15.55 45.41
CA LEU A 112 -12.31 -14.42 46.32
C LEU A 112 -13.66 -13.68 46.24
N GLU A 113 -14.26 -13.56 45.06
CA GLU A 113 -15.58 -12.98 44.86
C GLU A 113 -16.69 -13.78 45.56
N LYS A 114 -16.59 -15.12 45.56
CA LYS A 114 -17.53 -15.99 46.30
C LYS A 114 -17.36 -15.85 47.81
N GLU A 115 -16.13 -15.76 48.29
CA GLU A 115 -15.85 -15.53 49.71
C GLU A 115 -16.39 -14.17 50.17
N LEU A 116 -16.15 -13.11 49.39
CA LEU A 116 -16.70 -11.77 49.63
C LEU A 116 -18.23 -11.77 49.64
N ALA A 117 -18.88 -12.48 48.71
CA ALA A 117 -20.33 -12.59 48.68
C ALA A 117 -20.89 -13.27 49.94
N SER A 118 -20.22 -14.33 50.41
CA SER A 118 -20.58 -15.05 51.64
C SER A 118 -20.47 -14.15 52.88
N ILE A 119 -19.38 -13.37 52.99
CA ILE A 119 -19.19 -12.42 54.09
C ILE A 119 -20.23 -11.29 54.02
N ALA A 120 -20.49 -10.74 52.83
CA ALA A 120 -21.45 -9.66 52.65
C ALA A 120 -22.89 -10.07 53.01
N ALA A 121 -23.26 -11.34 52.81
CA ALA A 121 -24.58 -11.87 53.15
C ALA A 121 -24.86 -11.93 54.67
N GLN A 122 -23.84 -11.81 55.52
CA GLN A 122 -23.99 -11.87 56.99
C GLN A 122 -24.58 -10.58 57.59
N ASN A 123 -24.58 -9.48 56.84
CA ASN A 123 -25.11 -8.18 57.28
C ASN A 123 -25.96 -7.56 56.16
N THR A 124 -27.17 -7.12 56.49
CA THR A 124 -28.13 -6.55 55.54
C THR A 124 -27.61 -5.30 54.81
N VAL A 125 -26.83 -4.46 55.50
CA VAL A 125 -26.19 -3.27 54.91
C VAL A 125 -25.09 -3.70 53.93
N SER A 126 -24.25 -4.67 54.31
CA SER A 126 -23.19 -5.20 53.47
C SER A 126 -23.73 -5.90 52.22
N ALA A 127 -24.83 -6.65 52.34
CA ALA A 127 -25.51 -7.29 51.22
C ALA A 127 -26.05 -6.24 50.21
N ALA A 128 -26.66 -5.15 50.71
CA ALA A 128 -27.13 -4.07 49.86
C ALA A 128 -26.00 -3.34 49.13
N LEU A 129 -24.88 -3.06 49.82
CA LEU A 129 -23.70 -2.45 49.21
C LEU A 129 -23.04 -3.36 48.17
N TRP A 130 -22.96 -4.66 48.45
CA TRP A 130 -22.42 -5.65 47.52
C TRP A 130 -23.26 -5.75 46.25
N PHE A 131 -24.60 -5.75 46.37
CA PHE A 131 -25.49 -5.74 45.21
C PHE A 131 -25.29 -4.49 44.35
N ARG A 132 -25.20 -3.30 44.97
CA ARG A 132 -24.91 -2.04 44.26
C ARG A 132 -23.57 -2.09 43.53
N LYS A 133 -22.53 -2.62 44.19
CA LYS A 133 -21.22 -2.82 43.57
C LYS A 133 -21.32 -3.73 42.34
N GLN A 134 -21.98 -4.88 42.45
CA GLN A 134 -22.14 -5.78 41.32
C GLN A 134 -22.91 -5.15 40.15
N LEU A 135 -23.96 -4.38 40.47
CA LEU A 135 -24.71 -3.66 39.45
C LEU A 135 -23.82 -2.66 38.71
N LEU A 136 -23.01 -1.89 39.44
CA LEU A 136 -22.07 -0.93 38.86
C LEU A 136 -20.97 -1.62 38.04
N GLU A 137 -20.41 -2.73 38.52
CA GLU A 137 -19.40 -3.51 37.79
C GLU A 137 -19.98 -4.08 36.48
N ARG A 138 -21.20 -4.65 36.52
CA ARG A 138 -21.88 -5.15 35.32
C ARG A 138 -22.23 -4.03 34.36
N ALA A 139 -22.73 -2.90 34.86
CA ALA A 139 -23.01 -1.73 34.04
C ALA A 139 -21.73 -1.20 33.39
N GLY A 140 -20.62 -1.14 34.12
CA GLY A 140 -19.32 -0.74 33.60
C GLY A 140 -18.82 -1.67 32.49
N LEU A 141 -18.89 -2.99 32.70
CA LEU A 141 -18.52 -3.98 31.67
C LEU A 141 -19.42 -3.88 30.43
N PHE A 142 -20.72 -3.68 30.64
CA PHE A 142 -21.68 -3.51 29.55
C PHE A 142 -21.39 -2.25 28.73
N ILE A 143 -21.15 -1.10 29.37
CA ILE A 143 -20.81 0.15 28.69
C ILE A 143 -19.48 0.02 27.95
N ALA A 144 -18.48 -0.62 28.55
CA ALA A 144 -17.17 -0.83 27.93
C ALA A 144 -17.27 -1.70 26.67
N GLY A 145 -17.96 -2.84 26.74
CA GLY A 145 -18.15 -3.71 25.57
C GLY A 145 -18.98 -3.05 24.47
N LEU A 146 -19.97 -2.24 24.86
CA LEU A 146 -20.75 -1.47 23.90
C LEU A 146 -19.90 -0.38 23.22
N LEU A 147 -19.03 0.30 23.95
CA LEU A 147 -18.09 1.27 23.40
C LEU A 147 -17.15 0.60 22.37
N GLU A 148 -16.60 -0.56 22.71
CA GLU A 148 -15.73 -1.33 21.80
C GLU A 148 -16.46 -1.70 20.51
N THR A 149 -17.71 -2.17 20.61
CA THR A 149 -18.54 -2.46 19.43
C THR A 149 -18.74 -1.21 18.55
N TYR A 150 -19.03 -0.07 19.17
CA TYR A 150 -19.22 1.18 18.43
C TYR A 150 -17.93 1.73 17.81
N GLU A 151 -16.78 1.54 18.46
CA GLU A 151 -15.48 1.90 17.90
C GLU A 151 -15.14 1.02 16.69
N GLU A 152 -15.43 -0.27 16.75
CA GLU A 152 -15.27 -1.18 15.60
C GLU A 152 -16.20 -0.82 14.43
N GLU A 153 -17.48 -0.57 14.70
CA GLU A 153 -18.43 -0.12 13.68
C GLU A 153 -17.99 1.21 13.04
N ALA A 154 -17.54 2.17 13.85
CA ALA A 154 -17.04 3.45 13.36
C ALA A 154 -15.79 3.28 12.50
N ARG A 155 -14.84 2.46 12.95
CA ARG A 155 -13.61 2.18 12.22
C ARG A 155 -13.90 1.55 10.87
N SER A 156 -14.71 0.49 10.84
CA SER A 156 -15.11 -0.17 9.60
C SER A 156 -15.82 0.79 8.65
N SER A 157 -16.75 1.59 9.16
CA SER A 157 -17.51 2.53 8.31
C SER A 157 -16.62 3.61 7.70
N ILE A 158 -15.66 4.14 8.46
CA ILE A 158 -14.71 5.15 7.98
C ILE A 158 -13.71 4.52 7.00
N GLU A 159 -13.21 3.31 7.28
CA GLU A 159 -12.34 2.55 6.37
C GLU A 159 -13.00 2.29 5.01
N ASP A 160 -14.25 1.84 5.02
CA ASP A 160 -15.01 1.55 3.81
C ASP A 160 -15.23 2.81 2.96
N GLU A 161 -15.53 3.94 3.61
CA GLU A 161 -15.74 5.21 2.90
C GLU A 161 -14.43 5.74 2.30
N ILE A 162 -13.33 5.72 3.06
CA ILE A 162 -12.02 6.13 2.55
C ILE A 162 -11.59 5.23 1.40
N THR A 163 -11.77 3.92 1.53
CA THR A 163 -11.42 2.96 0.48
C THR A 163 -12.23 3.22 -0.80
N ARG A 164 -13.54 3.46 -0.69
CA ARG A 164 -14.39 3.81 -1.84
C ARG A 164 -13.89 5.07 -2.56
N ILE A 165 -13.57 6.14 -1.81
CA ILE A 165 -13.09 7.39 -2.43
C ILE A 165 -11.70 7.19 -3.05
N LEU A 166 -10.82 6.42 -2.40
CA LEU A 166 -9.52 6.07 -2.96
C LEU A 166 -9.65 5.26 -4.25
N GLU A 167 -10.62 4.35 -4.37
CA GLU A 167 -10.87 3.63 -5.62
C GLU A 167 -11.28 4.55 -6.79
N GLU A 168 -11.95 5.67 -6.48
CA GLU A 168 -12.37 6.66 -7.49
C GLU A 168 -11.26 7.68 -7.83
N VAL A 169 -10.49 8.10 -6.83
CA VAL A 169 -9.52 9.20 -6.94
C VAL A 169 -8.09 8.71 -7.20
N ALA A 170 -7.73 7.53 -6.72
CA ALA A 170 -6.37 7.04 -6.79
C ALA A 170 -6.08 6.30 -8.10
N HIS A 171 -4.91 6.60 -8.67
CA HIS A 171 -4.37 5.87 -9.82
C HIS A 171 -3.89 4.46 -9.50
N ARG A 172 -3.76 4.13 -8.21
CA ARG A 172 -3.24 2.86 -7.73
C ARG A 172 -4.26 2.22 -6.79
N PRO A 173 -4.38 0.88 -6.78
CA PRO A 173 -5.28 0.17 -5.88
C PRO A 173 -4.71 0.21 -4.46
N TYR A 174 -5.05 1.28 -3.74
CA TYR A 174 -4.72 1.44 -2.33
C TYR A 174 -5.77 0.74 -1.48
N LYS A 175 -5.34 0.16 -0.37
CA LYS A 175 -6.19 -0.29 0.73
C LYS A 175 -5.87 0.54 1.96
N CYS A 176 -6.92 1.11 2.54
CA CYS A 176 -6.85 1.84 3.80
C CYS A 176 -7.12 0.87 4.96
N LYS A 177 -6.31 0.97 6.01
CA LYS A 177 -6.57 0.33 7.29
C LYS A 177 -6.37 1.34 8.40
N ILE A 178 -7.30 1.38 9.34
CA ILE A 178 -7.24 2.21 10.53
C ILE A 178 -6.85 1.29 11.69
N GLU A 179 -5.79 1.65 12.40
CA GLU A 179 -5.34 0.90 13.57
C GLU A 179 -6.20 1.23 14.80
N SER A 180 -6.02 0.48 15.89
CA SER A 180 -6.81 0.66 17.13
C SER A 180 -6.66 2.05 17.76
N ASN A 181 -5.53 2.72 17.52
CA ASN A 181 -5.25 4.11 17.91
C ASN A 181 -5.75 5.15 16.90
N PHE A 182 -6.57 4.75 15.91
CA PHE A 182 -7.04 5.58 14.80
C PHE A 182 -5.94 6.10 13.87
N SER A 183 -4.72 5.52 13.88
CA SER A 183 -3.74 5.83 12.86
C SER A 183 -4.09 5.16 11.54
N ILE A 184 -4.01 5.91 10.45
CA ILE A 184 -4.32 5.42 9.11
C ILE A 184 -3.05 4.89 8.47
N ASP A 185 -3.13 3.70 7.90
CA ASP A 185 -2.10 3.09 7.07
C ASP A 185 -2.64 2.77 5.69
N LEU A 186 -1.84 3.11 4.67
CA LEU A 186 -2.08 2.69 3.30
C LEU A 186 -1.18 1.53 2.93
N THR A 187 -1.79 0.54 2.29
CA THR A 187 -1.09 -0.57 1.66
C THR A 187 -1.47 -0.64 0.19
N PHE A 188 -0.52 -1.05 -0.66
CA PHE A 188 -0.83 -1.44 -2.03
C PHE A 188 -1.60 -2.77 -2.03
N ALA A 189 -2.25 -3.10 -3.14
CA ALA A 189 -2.94 -4.39 -3.31
C ALA A 189 -2.05 -5.63 -3.07
N ASP A 190 -0.73 -5.50 -3.23
CA ASP A 190 0.27 -6.54 -2.96
C ASP A 190 0.74 -6.62 -1.49
N GLY A 191 0.16 -5.80 -0.61
CA GLY A 191 0.46 -5.77 0.82
C GLY A 191 1.67 -4.94 1.23
N ARG A 192 2.36 -4.29 0.27
CA ARG A 192 3.47 -3.38 0.60
C ARG A 192 2.94 -2.07 1.17
N SER A 193 3.66 -1.52 2.15
CA SER A 193 3.37 -0.18 2.68
C SER A 193 3.63 0.89 1.62
N VAL A 194 2.72 1.85 1.52
CA VAL A 194 2.88 3.00 0.62
C VAL A 194 3.88 3.99 1.26
N PRO A 195 4.95 4.41 0.55
CA PRO A 195 5.83 5.44 1.06
C PRO A 195 5.03 6.71 1.30
N ARG A 196 5.04 7.26 2.51
CA ARG A 196 4.23 8.45 2.84
C ARG A 196 4.84 9.72 2.25
N SER A 197 4.47 10.09 1.03
CA SER A 197 4.79 11.43 0.49
C SER A 197 3.95 12.52 1.19
N GLY A 198 4.39 13.79 1.11
CA GLY A 198 3.62 14.92 1.65
C GLY A 198 2.21 15.02 1.04
N GLY A 199 2.12 14.86 -0.29
CA GLY A 199 0.86 14.85 -1.02
C GLY A 199 -0.07 13.70 -0.63
N GLU A 200 0.43 12.47 -0.51
CA GLU A 200 -0.40 11.33 -0.08
C GLU A 200 -0.90 11.48 1.36
N ASN A 201 -0.07 12.02 2.26
CA ASN A 201 -0.52 12.33 3.63
C ASN A 201 -1.62 13.40 3.65
N GLN A 202 -1.51 14.43 2.81
CA GLN A 202 -2.54 15.47 2.71
C GLN A 202 -3.84 14.90 2.12
N LEU A 203 -3.75 14.09 1.07
CA LEU A 203 -4.89 13.38 0.47
C LEU A 203 -5.61 12.53 1.53
N LEU A 204 -4.87 11.68 2.24
CA LEU A 204 -5.41 10.83 3.29
C LEU A 204 -6.08 11.61 4.41
N SER A 205 -5.47 12.71 4.83
CA SER A 205 -6.01 13.56 5.90
C SER A 205 -7.35 14.17 5.48
N LEU A 206 -7.47 14.62 4.23
CA LEU A 206 -8.72 15.17 3.70
C LEU A 206 -9.80 14.10 3.57
N LEU A 207 -9.46 12.93 3.03
CA LEU A 207 -10.39 11.81 2.92
C LEU A 207 -10.86 11.33 4.28
N PHE A 208 -9.97 11.25 5.27
CA PHE A 208 -10.31 10.88 6.63
C PHE A 208 -11.24 11.88 7.29
N ILE A 209 -10.93 13.18 7.22
CA ILE A 209 -11.80 14.23 7.79
C ILE A 209 -13.18 14.19 7.12
N GLY A 210 -13.23 14.04 5.80
CA GLY A 210 -14.47 13.92 5.05
C GLY A 210 -15.29 12.68 5.45
N ALA A 211 -14.68 11.50 5.48
CA ALA A 211 -15.32 10.26 5.89
C ALA A 211 -15.81 10.32 7.35
N LEU A 212 -15.04 10.95 8.25
CA LEU A 212 -15.43 11.16 9.64
C LEU A 212 -16.66 12.07 9.76
N ILE A 213 -16.72 13.17 8.99
CA ILE A 213 -17.87 14.07 8.98
C ILE A 213 -19.10 13.40 8.38
N GLN A 214 -18.91 12.63 7.30
CA GLN A 214 -19.99 11.86 6.68
C GLN A 214 -20.54 10.80 7.64
N PHE A 215 -19.67 10.09 8.36
CA PHE A 215 -20.05 9.14 9.40
C PHE A 215 -20.78 9.84 10.57
N ALA A 216 -20.30 11.01 10.98
CA ALA A 216 -21.02 11.81 11.98
C ALA A 216 -22.40 12.25 11.47
N GLY A 217 -22.53 12.62 10.19
CA GLY A 217 -23.80 13.00 9.57
C GLY A 217 -24.78 11.83 9.41
N SER A 218 -24.30 10.64 9.02
CA SER A 218 -25.15 9.45 8.81
C SER A 218 -25.83 8.99 10.10
N ARG A 219 -25.22 9.30 11.25
CA ARG A 219 -25.73 8.99 12.58
C ARG A 219 -26.72 10.01 13.15
N MET A 220 -27.11 11.05 12.40
CA MET A 220 -28.04 12.06 12.92
C MET A 220 -29.38 11.49 13.39
N ASN A 221 -29.91 10.50 12.68
CA ASN A 221 -31.19 9.88 13.01
C ASN A 221 -31.04 8.63 13.90
N GLU A 222 -29.86 8.43 14.47
CA GLU A 222 -29.56 7.26 15.29
C GLU A 222 -30.35 7.29 16.60
N THR A 223 -31.09 6.23 16.87
CA THR A 223 -31.95 6.11 18.07
C THR A 223 -31.30 5.28 19.17
N ARG A 224 -30.07 4.78 18.97
CA ARG A 224 -29.35 3.99 19.96
C ARG A 224 -29.20 4.76 21.28
N PHE A 225 -29.58 4.10 22.37
CA PHE A 225 -29.84 4.70 23.69
C PHE A 225 -28.64 5.37 24.37
N ILE A 226 -27.41 4.96 24.05
CA ILE A 226 -26.21 5.29 24.84
C ILE A 226 -25.33 6.37 24.19
N LEU A 227 -25.24 6.37 22.86
CA LEU A 227 -24.43 7.37 22.16
C LEU A 227 -25.30 8.55 21.76
N LYS A 228 -24.70 9.74 21.82
CA LYS A 228 -25.34 10.92 21.25
C LYS A 228 -25.56 10.70 19.75
N PRO A 229 -26.70 11.15 19.20
CA PRO A 229 -26.88 11.22 17.76
C PRO A 229 -25.74 11.97 17.10
N GLY A 230 -25.50 11.63 15.85
CA GLY A 230 -24.57 12.32 14.98
C GLY A 230 -24.90 13.79 14.81
N THR A 231 -23.95 14.56 14.27
CA THR A 231 -24.13 15.98 13.97
C THR A 231 -23.74 16.27 12.54
N ILE A 232 -24.47 17.18 11.89
CA ILE A 232 -23.96 17.84 10.69
C ILE A 232 -23.12 19.03 11.14
N ALA A 233 -21.87 19.06 10.71
CA ALA A 233 -20.98 20.20 10.91
C ALA A 233 -20.48 20.72 9.54
N PRO A 234 -20.34 22.04 9.38
CA PRO A 234 -19.68 22.59 8.22
C PRO A 234 -18.19 22.23 8.23
N LEU A 235 -17.63 21.96 7.06
CA LEU A 235 -16.21 21.71 6.87
C LEU A 235 -15.54 22.97 6.32
N ILE A 236 -14.62 23.55 7.08
CA ILE A 236 -13.84 24.71 6.65
C ILE A 236 -12.41 24.25 6.41
N LEU A 237 -11.91 24.43 5.19
CA LEU A 237 -10.57 24.02 4.79
C LEU A 237 -9.77 25.23 4.32
N ASP A 238 -8.62 25.43 4.95
CA ASP A 238 -7.64 26.43 4.51
C ASP A 238 -6.58 25.75 3.64
N ALA A 239 -6.47 26.23 2.41
CA ALA A 239 -5.47 25.80 1.45
C ALA A 239 -5.37 24.27 1.27
N PRO A 240 -6.50 23.52 1.10
CA PRO A 240 -6.50 22.06 1.17
C PRO A 240 -5.73 21.37 0.05
N PHE A 241 -5.37 22.07 -1.02
CA PHE A 241 -4.83 21.47 -2.23
C PHE A 241 -3.31 21.63 -2.38
N GLY A 242 -2.64 22.28 -1.44
CA GLY A 242 -1.27 22.81 -1.61
C GLY A 242 -0.15 21.82 -1.92
N GLN A 243 -0.18 20.61 -1.35
CA GLN A 243 0.86 19.59 -1.56
C GLN A 243 0.39 18.48 -2.50
N LEU A 244 -0.82 18.57 -3.03
CA LEU A 244 -1.37 17.62 -4.00
C LEU A 244 -0.85 17.95 -5.40
N ASP A 245 -0.60 16.93 -6.20
CA ASP A 245 -0.36 17.14 -7.63
C ASP A 245 -1.65 17.61 -8.35
N PRO A 246 -1.54 18.25 -9.53
CA PRO A 246 -2.70 18.82 -10.21
C PRO A 246 -3.83 17.83 -10.52
N TYR A 247 -3.51 16.53 -10.65
CA TYR A 247 -4.51 15.50 -10.88
C TYR A 247 -5.32 15.24 -9.61
N TYR A 248 -4.64 14.97 -8.48
CA TYR A 248 -5.31 14.79 -7.20
C TYR A 248 -6.06 16.04 -6.75
N GLN A 249 -5.53 17.25 -7.02
CA GLN A 249 -6.24 18.50 -6.71
C GLN A 249 -7.64 18.53 -7.34
N ARG A 250 -7.74 18.21 -8.64
CA ARG A 250 -9.02 18.22 -9.38
C ARG A 250 -10.00 17.19 -8.82
N ASP A 251 -9.55 15.96 -8.65
CA ASP A 251 -10.43 14.86 -8.26
C ASP A 251 -10.90 15.05 -6.82
N VAL A 252 -9.99 15.40 -5.89
CA VAL A 252 -10.36 15.71 -4.50
C VAL A 252 -11.32 16.90 -4.43
N ALA A 253 -11.10 17.95 -5.23
CA ALA A 253 -12.00 19.10 -5.28
C ALA A 253 -13.43 18.71 -5.72
N PHE A 254 -13.58 17.71 -6.59
CA PHE A 254 -14.89 17.19 -6.99
C PHE A 254 -15.57 16.34 -5.89
N HIS A 255 -14.79 15.62 -5.07
CA HIS A 255 -15.34 14.72 -4.04
C HIS A 255 -15.64 15.43 -2.71
N ILE A 256 -14.78 16.36 -2.25
CA ILE A 256 -14.94 17.04 -0.95
C ILE A 256 -16.36 17.61 -0.73
N PRO A 257 -16.99 18.31 -1.69
CA PRO A 257 -18.34 18.86 -1.51
C PRO A 257 -19.43 17.82 -1.27
N LYS A 258 -19.19 16.53 -1.57
CA LYS A 258 -20.14 15.44 -1.38
C LYS A 258 -20.04 14.78 -0.01
N LEU A 259 -18.95 15.02 0.72
CA LEU A 259 -18.66 14.36 2.01
C LEU A 259 -19.42 15.01 3.17
N THR A 260 -19.89 16.25 3.01
CA THR A 260 -20.67 16.96 4.04
C THR A 260 -21.72 17.87 3.41
N HIS A 261 -22.59 18.41 4.24
CA HIS A 261 -23.69 19.28 3.82
C HIS A 261 -23.23 20.70 3.46
N GLN A 262 -22.15 21.18 4.07
CA GLN A 262 -21.60 22.50 3.78
C GLN A 262 -20.07 22.46 3.85
N VAL A 263 -19.43 22.93 2.77
CA VAL A 263 -17.98 23.10 2.70
C VAL A 263 -17.66 24.57 2.42
N VAL A 264 -16.69 25.10 3.15
CA VAL A 264 -16.07 26.42 2.90
C VAL A 264 -14.60 26.18 2.59
N LEU A 265 -14.17 26.57 1.39
CA LEU A 265 -12.80 26.42 0.94
C LEU A 265 -12.13 27.78 0.85
N LEU A 266 -10.96 27.92 1.47
CA LEU A 266 -10.05 29.04 1.24
C LEU A 266 -8.95 28.56 0.31
N VAL A 267 -8.92 29.10 -0.90
CA VAL A 267 -8.03 28.61 -1.96
C VAL A 267 -7.18 29.77 -2.47
N SER A 268 -5.86 29.59 -2.51
CA SER A 268 -4.94 30.55 -3.12
C SER A 268 -4.92 30.41 -4.63
N SER A 269 -4.45 31.43 -5.35
CA SER A 269 -4.28 31.39 -6.81
C SER A 269 -3.39 30.24 -7.30
N SER A 270 -2.41 29.81 -6.50
CA SER A 270 -1.54 28.67 -6.80
C SER A 270 -2.21 27.30 -6.64
N GLN A 271 -3.32 27.23 -5.90
CA GLN A 271 -4.04 26.00 -5.59
C GLN A 271 -5.35 25.87 -6.35
N GLY A 272 -6.01 27.00 -6.64
CA GLY A 272 -7.24 27.09 -7.40
C GLY A 272 -6.96 27.18 -8.89
N ASN A 273 -6.24 26.20 -9.43
CA ASN A 273 -6.04 26.14 -10.88
C ASN A 273 -7.38 25.95 -11.61
N GLU A 274 -7.39 26.15 -12.92
CA GLU A 274 -8.61 26.05 -13.74
C GLU A 274 -9.32 24.70 -13.58
N GLY A 275 -8.56 23.61 -13.39
CA GLY A 275 -9.12 22.26 -13.16
C GLY A 275 -9.87 22.16 -11.83
N VAL A 276 -9.31 22.71 -10.75
CA VAL A 276 -9.94 22.74 -9.42
C VAL A 276 -11.21 23.59 -9.43
N LEU A 277 -11.14 24.79 -10.00
CA LEU A 277 -12.30 25.69 -10.05
C LEU A 277 -13.45 25.09 -10.88
N LYS A 278 -13.13 24.45 -12.02
CA LYS A 278 -14.12 23.71 -12.82
C LYS A 278 -14.72 22.52 -12.08
N ALA A 279 -13.90 21.78 -11.32
CA ALA A 279 -14.39 20.64 -10.52
C ALA A 279 -15.36 21.08 -9.41
N LEU A 280 -15.15 22.28 -8.84
CA LEU A 280 -15.99 22.85 -7.79
C LEU A 280 -17.27 23.50 -8.32
N GLU A 281 -17.25 24.03 -9.55
CA GLU A 281 -18.34 24.83 -10.15
C GLU A 281 -19.76 24.29 -9.91
N PRO A 282 -20.05 22.97 -10.04
CA PRO A 282 -21.39 22.43 -9.83
C PRO A 282 -21.91 22.57 -8.39
N PHE A 283 -21.02 22.75 -7.42
CA PHE A 283 -21.30 22.78 -5.99
C PHE A 283 -21.23 24.19 -5.39
N VAL A 284 -20.78 25.20 -6.15
CA VAL A 284 -20.59 26.57 -5.64
C VAL A 284 -21.95 27.27 -5.43
N GLY A 285 -22.30 27.48 -4.16
CA GLY A 285 -23.46 28.27 -3.74
C GLY A 285 -23.15 29.76 -3.53
N ALA A 286 -21.92 30.10 -3.16
CA ALA A 286 -21.44 31.47 -3.04
C ALA A 286 -19.93 31.52 -3.24
N GLU A 287 -19.43 32.59 -3.85
CA GLU A 287 -18.01 32.78 -4.14
C GLU A 287 -17.57 34.18 -3.70
N TYR A 288 -16.39 34.26 -3.09
CA TYR A 288 -15.87 35.48 -2.50
C TYR A 288 -14.40 35.68 -2.88
N VAL A 289 -14.02 36.92 -3.11
CA VAL A 289 -12.63 37.35 -3.28
C VAL A 289 -12.17 38.06 -2.02
N LEU A 290 -10.99 37.70 -1.53
CA LEU A 290 -10.33 38.39 -0.43
C LEU A 290 -9.43 39.49 -0.99
N VAL A 291 -9.74 40.74 -0.64
CA VAL A 291 -9.01 41.93 -1.08
C VAL A 291 -8.24 42.50 0.10
N SER A 292 -6.91 42.54 -0.01
CA SER A 292 -6.04 43.21 0.95
C SER A 292 -6.05 44.71 0.69
N GLU A 293 -6.56 45.48 1.64
CA GLU A 293 -6.48 46.94 1.67
C GLU A 293 -5.33 47.35 2.58
N ASN A 294 -4.40 48.19 2.09
CA ASN A 294 -3.23 48.63 2.82
C ASN A 294 -3.15 50.16 2.82
N ARG A 295 -2.82 50.75 3.98
CA ARG A 295 -2.55 52.19 4.11
C ARG A 295 -1.28 52.64 3.41
N GLU A 296 -0.29 51.76 3.37
CA GLU A 296 1.01 52.08 2.77
C GLU A 296 0.89 52.33 1.28
N ASN A 297 1.78 53.15 0.75
CA ASN A 297 1.93 53.31 -0.69
C ASN A 297 2.46 52.00 -1.30
N MET A 298 2.06 51.76 -2.55
CA MET A 298 2.43 50.59 -3.34
C MET A 298 3.96 50.41 -3.42
N GLY A 299 4.72 51.50 -3.54
CA GLY A 299 6.18 51.45 -3.73
C GLY A 299 6.54 50.65 -4.98
N ASN A 300 7.51 49.74 -4.88
CA ASN A 300 7.87 48.80 -5.95
C ASN A 300 7.08 47.48 -5.93
N ARG A 301 6.06 47.35 -5.07
CA ARG A 301 5.24 46.12 -4.98
C ARG A 301 4.27 46.10 -6.17
N GLY A 302 4.18 44.97 -6.87
CA GLY A 302 3.21 44.80 -7.96
C GLY A 302 1.78 44.70 -7.45
N VAL A 303 0.81 45.20 -8.22
CA VAL A 303 -0.62 44.92 -8.01
C VAL A 303 -0.83 43.43 -8.24
N THR A 304 -1.56 42.79 -7.32
CA THR A 304 -1.95 41.39 -7.47
C THR A 304 -3.35 41.34 -8.04
N GLU A 305 -3.51 40.60 -9.14
CA GLU A 305 -4.81 40.37 -9.78
C GLU A 305 -5.14 38.88 -9.75
N LEU A 306 -6.42 38.58 -9.60
CA LEU A 306 -6.98 37.24 -9.64
C LEU A 306 -7.99 37.18 -10.79
N THR A 307 -7.77 36.30 -11.76
CA THR A 307 -8.73 36.07 -12.85
C THR A 307 -9.63 34.89 -12.53
N LEU A 308 -10.93 35.11 -12.45
CA LEU A 308 -11.95 34.08 -12.25
C LEU A 308 -12.99 34.18 -13.36
N ASN A 309 -13.24 33.08 -14.08
CA ASN A 309 -14.21 33.01 -15.18
C ASN A 309 -14.07 34.15 -16.23
N GLY A 310 -12.82 34.52 -16.54
CA GLY A 310 -12.51 35.59 -17.49
C GLY A 310 -12.65 37.02 -16.96
N THR A 311 -13.03 37.19 -15.69
CA THR A 311 -13.10 38.51 -15.02
C THR A 311 -11.85 38.69 -14.14
N SER A 312 -11.15 39.82 -14.28
CA SER A 312 -10.00 40.15 -13.43
C SER A 312 -10.44 40.95 -12.20
N TYR A 313 -10.00 40.52 -11.03
CA TYR A 313 -10.25 41.15 -9.74
C TYR A 313 -8.93 41.61 -9.13
N VAL A 314 -8.82 42.88 -8.76
CA VAL A 314 -7.66 43.40 -8.04
C VAL A 314 -7.75 42.97 -6.58
N THR A 315 -6.77 42.21 -6.10
CA THR A 315 -6.77 41.65 -4.74
C THR A 315 -5.85 42.39 -3.77
N SER A 316 -5.07 43.35 -4.26
CA SER A 316 -4.18 44.21 -3.45
C SER A 316 -4.43 45.68 -3.75
N LEU A 317 -5.07 46.38 -2.82
CA LEU A 317 -5.35 47.81 -2.87
C LEU A 317 -4.40 48.56 -1.91
N PHE A 318 -3.71 49.57 -2.43
CA PHE A 318 -2.82 50.44 -1.66
C PHE A 318 -3.44 51.82 -1.44
N GLU A 319 -2.83 52.63 -0.57
CA GLU A 319 -3.27 53.99 -0.25
C GLU A 319 -4.73 54.05 0.28
N GLN A 320 -5.15 52.99 0.98
CA GLN A 320 -6.50 52.88 1.53
C GLN A 320 -6.61 53.54 2.92
N PRO A 321 -7.81 53.98 3.36
CA PRO A 321 -7.98 54.64 4.67
C PRO A 321 -7.59 53.78 5.88
N LYS A 322 -7.56 52.46 5.74
CA LYS A 322 -7.24 51.47 6.79
C LYS A 322 -6.61 50.22 6.19
N THR A 323 -5.77 49.55 6.98
CA THR A 323 -5.24 48.24 6.65
C THR A 323 -6.25 47.18 7.09
N MET A 324 -6.83 46.43 6.14
CA MET A 324 -7.81 45.38 6.43
C MET A 324 -7.92 44.36 5.27
N THR A 325 -8.58 43.23 5.52
CA THR A 325 -9.04 42.34 4.45
C THR A 325 -10.53 42.57 4.22
N ARG A 326 -10.88 43.02 3.01
CA ARG A 326 -12.27 43.11 2.55
C ARG A 326 -12.67 41.78 1.90
N ILE A 327 -13.83 41.26 2.27
CA ILE A 327 -14.42 40.08 1.64
C ILE A 327 -15.47 40.57 0.66
N GLU A 328 -15.27 40.33 -0.63
CA GLU A 328 -16.14 40.78 -1.70
C GLU A 328 -16.85 39.59 -2.33
N ARG A 329 -18.19 39.58 -2.30
CA ARG A 329 -18.98 38.51 -2.91
C ARG A 329 -19.07 38.71 -4.42
N ILE A 330 -18.76 37.67 -5.18
CA ILE A 330 -18.81 37.69 -6.65
C ILE A 330 -19.85 36.73 -7.24
N ARG A 331 -20.33 35.76 -6.45
CA ARG A 331 -21.46 34.87 -6.77
C ARG A 331 -22.27 34.55 -5.51
#